data_AF-A0AAW1IYI0-F1
#
_entry.id   AF-A0AAW1IYI0-F1
#
_cell.length_a   1.000
_cell.length_b   1.000
_cell.length_c   1.000
_cell.angle_alpha   90.00
_cell.angle_beta   90.00
_cell.angle_gamma   90.00
#
_symmetry.space_group_name_H-M   'P 1'
#
loop_
_entity.id
_entity.type
_entity.pdbx_description
1 polymer ?
#
loop_
_entity_poly.entity_id
_entity_poly.type
_entity_poly.pdbx_seq_one_letter_code
_entity_poly.pdbx_strand_id
1 'polypeptide(L)'
;MELSQTSFNVKLQGLIDKKGANNRFLTEEFYKNIIDKIRIAKGKERGKITSEYKLLKRYDVVKISETEKLIKPVSSDSNNIVYCQERSDF
;
A
#
# COMPACT_ATOMS: atom_id res chain seq x y z
N MET A 1 -29.88 25.80 3.26
CA MET A 1 -28.54 25.68 3.86
C MET A 1 -27.83 24.49 3.23
N GLU A 2 -27.67 24.49 1.89
CA GLU A 2 -27.12 23.34 1.12
C GLU A 2 -26.01 23.74 0.12
N LEU A 3 -25.76 25.04 -0.06
CA LEU A 3 -24.85 25.55 -1.10
C LEU A 3 -23.35 25.35 -0.79
N SER A 4 -22.96 25.11 0.47
CA SER A 4 -21.53 24.99 0.83
C SER A 4 -20.94 23.62 0.50
N GLN A 5 -21.71 22.54 0.67
CA GLN A 5 -21.28 21.17 0.35
C GLN A 5 -21.02 21.01 -1.13
N THR A 6 -21.82 21.63 -1.99
CA THR A 6 -21.67 21.53 -3.44
C THR A 6 -20.37 22.17 -3.92
N SER A 7 -20.01 23.36 -3.41
CA SER A 7 -18.77 24.03 -3.82
C SER A 7 -17.51 23.30 -3.35
N PHE A 8 -17.57 22.71 -2.15
CA PHE A 8 -16.48 21.92 -1.58
C PHE A 8 -16.27 20.64 -2.39
N ASN A 9 -17.35 19.89 -2.65
CA ASN A 9 -17.29 18.62 -3.38
C ASN A 9 -16.80 18.82 -4.82
N VAL A 10 -17.20 19.90 -5.49
CA VAL A 10 -16.72 20.23 -6.84
C VAL A 10 -15.22 20.54 -6.85
N LYS A 11 -14.73 21.31 -5.87
CA LYS A 11 -13.29 21.59 -5.74
C LYS A 11 -12.49 20.33 -5.39
N LEU A 12 -13.01 19.50 -4.50
CA LEU A 12 -12.39 18.22 -4.12
C LEU A 12 -12.28 17.29 -5.33
N GLN A 13 -13.36 17.15 -6.11
CA GLN A 13 -13.36 16.31 -7.30
C GLN A 13 -12.36 16.81 -8.35
N GLY A 14 -12.32 18.13 -8.58
CA GLY A 14 -11.33 18.72 -9.49
C GLY A 14 -9.88 18.51 -9.04
N LEU A 15 -9.62 18.43 -7.74
CA LEU A 15 -8.30 18.08 -7.20
C LEU A 15 -7.98 16.59 -7.37
N ILE A 16 -8.97 15.70 -7.17
CA ILE A 16 -8.85 14.26 -7.40
C ILE A 16 -8.52 14.00 -8.88
N ASP A 17 -9.25 14.64 -9.78
CA ASP A 17 -9.10 14.49 -11.22
C ASP A 17 -7.75 15.06 -11.72
N LYS A 18 -7.33 16.23 -11.20
CA LYS A 18 -6.01 16.84 -11.52
C LYS A 18 -4.82 16.06 -10.97
N LYS A 19 -4.97 15.36 -9.84
CA LYS A 19 -3.86 14.61 -9.22
C LYS A 19 -3.44 13.40 -10.08
N GLY A 20 -4.30 12.94 -10.99
CA GLY A 20 -4.04 11.79 -11.85
C GLY A 20 -3.82 10.48 -11.08
N ALA A 21 -3.25 9.47 -11.74
CA ALA A 21 -3.05 8.11 -11.20
C ALA A 21 -2.00 7.99 -10.07
N ASN A 22 -1.54 9.11 -9.49
CA ASN A 22 -0.62 9.12 -8.35
C ASN A 22 -1.34 9.05 -6.99
N ASN A 23 -2.64 8.78 -7.01
CA ASN A 23 -3.45 8.50 -5.84
C ASN A 23 -3.65 6.98 -5.72
N ARG A 24 -2.57 6.24 -5.50
CA ARG A 24 -2.69 4.85 -5.05
C ARG A 24 -3.07 4.87 -3.58
N PHE A 25 -4.34 5.16 -3.31
CA PHE A 25 -4.97 4.63 -2.12
C PHE A 25 -4.74 3.13 -2.12
N LEU A 26 -4.44 2.58 -0.95
CA LEU A 26 -4.19 1.16 -0.78
C LEU A 26 -5.53 0.43 -0.79
N THR A 27 -6.24 0.46 -1.91
CA THR A 27 -7.48 -0.28 -2.07
C THR A 27 -7.22 -1.75 -1.76
N GLU A 28 -8.24 -2.47 -1.30
CA GLU A 28 -8.10 -3.88 -0.95
C GLU A 28 -7.51 -4.72 -2.11
N GLU A 29 -7.94 -4.43 -3.34
CA GLU A 29 -7.41 -5.07 -4.55
C GLU A 29 -5.92 -4.75 -4.74
N PHE A 30 -5.54 -3.49 -4.58
CA PHE A 30 -4.15 -3.06 -4.73
C PHE A 30 -3.25 -3.63 -3.62
N TYR A 31 -3.79 -3.74 -2.40
CA TYR A 31 -3.13 -4.39 -1.27
C TYR A 31 -2.83 -5.87 -1.56
N LYS A 32 -3.83 -6.64 -1.99
CA LYS A 32 -3.67 -8.05 -2.40
C LYS A 32 -2.66 -8.19 -3.55
N ASN A 33 -2.74 -7.30 -4.53
CA ASN A 33 -1.81 -7.27 -5.66
C ASN A 33 -0.35 -7.05 -5.21
N ILE A 34 -0.11 -6.18 -4.22
CA ILE A 34 1.22 -5.99 -3.65
C ILE A 34 1.71 -7.27 -2.96
N ILE A 35 0.86 -7.92 -2.16
CA ILE A 35 1.18 -9.18 -1.48
C ILE A 35 1.62 -10.24 -2.51
N ASP A 36 0.85 -10.42 -3.57
CA ASP A 36 1.18 -11.37 -4.64
C ASP A 36 2.50 -11.05 -5.32
N LYS A 37 2.76 -9.78 -5.63
CA LYS A 37 4.02 -9.34 -6.22
C LYS A 37 5.21 -9.61 -5.31
N ILE A 38 5.07 -9.41 -4.00
CA ILE A 38 6.13 -9.70 -3.04
C ILE A 38 6.38 -11.21 -2.99
N ARG A 39 5.33 -12.03 -2.96
CA ARG A 39 5.44 -13.50 -2.96
C ARG A 39 6.17 -14.00 -4.21
N ILE A 40 5.77 -13.53 -5.40
CA ILE A 40 6.43 -13.87 -6.67
C ILE A 40 7.89 -13.41 -6.65
N ALA A 41 8.14 -12.17 -6.23
CA ALA A 41 9.49 -11.62 -6.17
C ALA A 41 10.39 -12.39 -5.19
N LYS A 42 9.88 -12.80 -4.03
CA LYS A 42 10.63 -13.64 -3.07
C LYS A 42 10.96 -15.02 -3.61
N GLY A 43 10.06 -15.62 -4.40
CA GLY A 43 10.28 -16.92 -5.04
C GLY A 43 11.32 -16.92 -6.17
N LYS A 44 11.72 -15.75 -6.69
CA LYS A 44 12.75 -15.65 -7.73
C LYS A 44 14.14 -15.73 -7.13
N GLU A 45 14.92 -16.76 -7.44
CA GLU A 45 16.34 -16.81 -7.05
C GLU A 45 17.20 -15.84 -7.87
N ARG A 46 16.89 -15.65 -9.17
CA ARG A 46 17.59 -14.74 -10.09
C ARG A 46 16.60 -14.01 -11.01
N GLY A 47 17.06 -12.97 -11.69
CA GLY A 47 16.26 -12.26 -12.70
C GLY A 47 15.17 -11.32 -12.14
N LYS A 48 15.34 -10.85 -10.90
CA LYS A 48 14.46 -9.81 -10.34
C LYS A 48 14.64 -8.50 -11.10
N ILE A 49 13.54 -7.85 -11.45
CA ILE A 49 13.58 -6.52 -12.09
C ILE A 49 13.70 -5.41 -11.04
N THR A 50 14.16 -4.23 -11.43
CA THR A 50 14.40 -3.10 -10.53
C THR A 50 13.19 -2.74 -9.66
N SER A 51 11.96 -2.86 -10.19
CA SER A 51 10.73 -2.61 -9.43
C SER A 51 10.51 -3.64 -8.31
N GLU A 52 10.91 -4.89 -8.50
CA GLU A 52 10.79 -5.96 -7.50
C GLU A 52 11.79 -5.74 -6.35
N TYR A 53 13.02 -5.34 -6.67
CA TYR A 53 13.98 -4.94 -5.63
C TYR A 53 13.49 -3.75 -4.80
N LYS A 54 12.92 -2.73 -5.46
CA LYS A 54 12.31 -1.59 -4.76
C LYS A 54 11.14 -2.00 -3.88
N LEU A 55 10.34 -2.98 -4.33
CA LEU A 55 9.20 -3.49 -3.59
C LEU A 55 9.64 -4.23 -2.33
N LEU A 56 10.56 -5.18 -2.46
CA LEU A 56 11.10 -5.97 -1.35
C LEU A 56 11.86 -5.12 -0.32
N LYS A 57 12.43 -3.99 -0.74
CA LYS A 57 13.05 -3.02 0.18
C LYS A 57 12.02 -2.24 1.01
N ARG A 58 10.81 -2.05 0.48
CA ARG A 58 9.77 -1.23 1.12
C ARG A 58 8.79 -2.05 1.93
N TYR A 59 8.47 -3.24 1.47
CA TYR A 59 7.42 -4.07 2.02
C TYR A 59 7.90 -5.50 2.20
N ASP A 60 7.40 -6.11 3.25
CA ASP A 60 7.45 -7.53 3.47
C ASP A 60 6.05 -8.06 3.78
N VAL A 61 5.85 -9.37 3.70
CA VAL A 61 4.58 -10.05 3.97
C VAL A 61 4.79 -11.00 5.16
N VAL A 62 3.93 -10.87 6.16
CA VAL A 62 3.82 -11.81 7.28
C VAL A 62 2.48 -12.53 7.23
N LYS A 63 2.49 -13.83 7.52
CA LYS A 63 1.26 -14.62 7.65
C LYS A 63 0.89 -14.70 9.12
N ILE A 64 -0.27 -14.18 9.49
CA ILE A 64 -0.84 -14.30 10.84
C ILE A 64 -2.09 -15.16 10.71
N SER A 65 -2.02 -16.38 11.25
CA SER A 65 -3.06 -17.40 11.08
C SER A 65 -3.37 -17.65 9.59
N GLU A 66 -4.54 -17.22 9.11
CA GLU A 66 -4.99 -17.40 7.73
C GLU A 66 -4.86 -16.12 6.88
N THR A 67 -4.45 -15.00 7.47
CA THR A 67 -4.39 -13.70 6.78
C THR A 67 -2.95 -13.26 6.53
N GLU A 68 -2.68 -12.81 5.31
CA GLU A 68 -1.41 -12.20 4.94
C GLU A 68 -1.47 -10.69 5.16
N LYS A 69 -0.43 -10.15 5.82
CA LYS A 69 -0.33 -8.73 6.12
C LYS A 69 0.95 -8.11 5.59
N LEU A 70 0.83 -6.92 4.99
CA LEU A 70 1.99 -6.11 4.60
C LEU A 70 2.60 -5.47 5.85
N ILE A 71 3.92 -5.62 5.97
CA ILE A 71 4.73 -5.02 7.03
C ILE A 71 5.93 -4.31 6.41
N LYS A 72 6.60 -3.46 7.20
CA LYS A 72 7.92 -2.95 6.82
C LYS A 72 8.97 -4.04 7.05
N PRO A 73 9.89 -4.30 6.10
CA PRO A 73 10.99 -5.24 6.31
C PRO A 73 11.82 -4.80 7.51
N VAL A 74 12.13 -5.75 8.39
CA VAL A 74 13.02 -5.52 9.54
C VAL A 74 14.42 -5.30 9.00
N SER A 75 14.97 -4.09 9.19
CA SER A 75 16.38 -3.83 8.92
C SER A 75 17.19 -4.40 10.08
N SER A 76 18.36 -4.99 9.81
CA SER A 76 19.22 -5.63 10.81
C SER A 76 19.57 -4.73 12.01
N ASP A 77 19.45 -3.41 11.85
CA ASP A 77 19.75 -2.41 12.85
C ASP A 77 18.56 -2.05 13.78
N SER A 78 17.36 -2.61 13.53
CA SER A 78 16.15 -2.27 14.27
C SER A 78 15.27 -3.49 14.51
N ASN A 79 15.21 -4.01 15.74
CA ASN A 79 14.33 -5.13 16.14
C ASN A 79 12.83 -4.78 16.22
N ASN A 80 12.41 -3.64 15.68
CA ASN A 80 11.03 -3.17 15.79
C ASN A 80 10.23 -3.51 14.54
N ILE A 81 9.26 -4.43 14.68
CA ILE A 81 8.28 -4.75 13.63
C ILE A 81 7.17 -3.69 13.70
N VAL A 82 7.03 -2.88 12.66
CA VAL A 82 5.97 -1.87 12.56
C VAL A 82 4.83 -2.42 11.70
N TYR A 83 3.65 -2.55 12.31
CA TYR A 83 2.42 -2.95 11.63
C TYR A 83 1.72 -1.71 11.07
N CYS A 84 1.40 -1.70 9.78
CA CYS A 84 0.49 -0.72 9.20
C CYS A 84 -0.93 -1.28 9.32
N GLN A 85 -1.65 -0.91 10.37
CA GLN A 85 -3.09 -1.16 10.47
C GLN A 85 -3.81 0.08 9.95
N GLU A 86 -4.67 -0.08 8.94
CA GLU A 86 -5.66 0.96 8.65
C GLU A 86 -6.53 1.12 9.89
N ARG A 87 -6.46 2.30 10.50
CA ARG A 87 -7.47 2.73 11.45
C ARG A 87 -8.75 2.96 10.66
N SER A 88 -9.70 2.05 10.81
CA SER A 88 -11.11 2.32 10.56
C SER A 88 -11.60 3.18 11.72
N ASP A 89 -11.25 4.46 11.71
CA ASP A 89 -11.91 5.41 12.60
C ASP A 89 -13.34 5.64 12.04
N PHE A 90 -14.31 5.51 12.95
CA PHE A 90 -15.76 5.58 12.74
C PHE A 90 -16.23 6.84 11.99
#